data_AF-A0A7Y5BRY7-F1
#
_entry.id   AF-A0A7Y5BRY7-F1
#
_cell.length_a   1.000
_cell.length_b   1.000
_cell.length_c   1.000
_cell.angle_alpha   90.00
_cell.angle_beta   90.00
_cell.angle_gamma   90.00
#
_symmetry.space_group_name_H-M   'P 1'
#
loop_
_entity.id
_entity.type
_entity.pdbx_description
1 polymer ?
#
loop_
_entity_poly.entity_id
_entity_poly.type
_entity_poly.pdbx_seq_one_letter_code
_entity_poly.pdbx_strand_id
1 'polypeptide(L)'
;MIITEWGWMEADPSGEQTYLVGSQKSYGEPFMEYLEQREISWVACWYDDEWKPTLFETGFENPTNPGKFVLQALSTYSHSGDRP
;
A
#
# COMPACT_ATOMS: atom_id res chain seq x y z
N MET A 1 17.35 0.55 5.48
CA MET A 1 16.72 1.75 4.85
C MET A 1 15.22 1.65 5.08
N ILE A 2 14.50 2.78 5.18
CA ILE A 2 13.05 2.78 5.38
C ILE A 2 12.40 3.72 4.36
N ILE A 3 11.41 3.23 3.61
CA ILE A 3 10.50 4.08 2.82
C ILE A 3 9.35 4.50 3.75
N THR A 4 9.30 5.78 4.10
CA THR A 4 8.35 6.28 5.10
C THR A 4 6.95 6.46 4.54
N GLU A 5 6.79 6.57 3.22
CA GLU A 5 5.49 6.82 2.57
C GLU A 5 5.46 6.15 1.20
N TRP A 6 4.40 5.37 0.94
CA TRP A 6 4.09 4.82 -0.38
C TRP A 6 2.63 4.39 -0.45
N GLY A 7 2.09 4.31 -1.66
CA GLY A 7 0.71 3.89 -1.91
C GLY A 7 0.29 4.22 -3.34
N TRP A 8 -0.87 3.71 -3.75
CA TRP A 8 -1.47 3.99 -5.06
C TRP A 8 -2.99 3.98 -4.97
N MET A 9 -3.64 4.57 -5.96
CA MET A 9 -5.09 4.51 -6.16
C MET A 9 -5.40 4.22 -7.63
N GLU A 10 -6.52 3.55 -7.91
CA GLU A 10 -6.86 3.10 -9.27
C GLU A 10 -7.24 4.26 -10.21
N ALA A 11 -7.70 5.38 -9.65
CA ALA A 11 -8.06 6.56 -10.41
C ALA A 11 -7.96 7.83 -9.56
N ASP A 12 -7.74 8.96 -10.24
CA ASP A 12 -7.85 10.29 -9.67
C ASP A 12 -8.85 11.12 -10.49
N PRO A 13 -10.13 11.14 -10.12
CA PRO A 13 -11.15 11.90 -10.85
C PRO A 13 -10.89 13.41 -10.86
N SER A 14 -10.16 13.94 -9.88
CA SER A 14 -9.83 15.37 -9.80
C SER A 14 -8.70 15.77 -10.76
N GLY A 15 -7.82 14.81 -11.08
CA GLY A 15 -6.60 15.04 -11.88
C GLY A 15 -5.48 15.78 -11.13
N GLU A 16 -5.64 16.09 -9.85
CA GLU A 16 -4.66 16.86 -9.06
C GLU A 16 -3.48 16.00 -8.56
N GLN A 17 -3.68 14.68 -8.46
CA GLN A 17 -2.78 13.70 -7.85
C GLN A 17 -2.55 12.49 -8.77
N THR A 18 -2.41 12.75 -10.08
CA THR A 18 -2.18 11.72 -11.11
C THR A 18 -0.96 10.83 -10.85
N TYR A 19 0.02 11.30 -10.09
CA TYR A 19 1.21 10.53 -9.71
C TYR A 19 0.91 9.37 -8.73
N LEU A 20 -0.27 9.36 -8.09
CA LEU A 20 -0.75 8.25 -7.27
C LEU A 20 -1.49 7.18 -8.08
N VAL A 21 -1.76 7.42 -9.37
CA VAL A 21 -2.58 6.53 -10.20
C VAL A 21 -1.78 5.28 -10.60
N GLY A 22 -2.25 4.13 -10.17
CA GLY A 22 -1.66 2.83 -10.45
C GLY A 22 -2.61 1.70 -10.07
N SER A 23 -2.13 0.47 -10.16
CA SER A 23 -2.88 -0.72 -9.79
C SER A 23 -1.99 -1.64 -8.95
N GLN A 24 -2.59 -2.67 -8.36
CA GLN A 24 -1.81 -3.73 -7.71
C GLN A 24 -0.72 -4.29 -8.65
N LYS A 25 -1.03 -4.54 -9.94
CA LYS A 25 -0.08 -5.12 -10.90
C LYS A 25 0.96 -4.13 -11.42
N SER A 26 0.57 -2.86 -11.61
CA SER A 26 1.46 -1.85 -12.19
C SER A 26 2.32 -1.14 -11.15
N TYR A 27 1.93 -1.18 -9.87
CA TYR A 27 2.65 -0.50 -8.79
C TYR A 27 2.85 -1.39 -7.56
N GLY A 28 1.78 -1.91 -6.94
CA GLY A 28 1.87 -2.61 -5.64
C GLY A 28 2.82 -3.80 -5.62
N GLU A 29 2.62 -4.76 -6.52
CA GLU A 29 3.46 -5.95 -6.68
C GLU A 29 4.92 -5.64 -7.03
N PRO A 30 5.24 -4.88 -8.10
CA PRO A 30 6.64 -4.60 -8.46
C PRO A 30 7.36 -3.75 -7.41
N PHE A 31 6.66 -2.84 -6.72
CA PHE A 31 7.24 -2.06 -5.63
C PHE A 31 7.61 -2.95 -4.44
N MET A 32 6.69 -3.80 -3.99
CA MET A 32 6.95 -4.71 -2.87
C MET A 32 8.06 -5.71 -3.19
N GLU A 33 8.09 -6.25 -4.42
CA GLU A 33 9.18 -7.13 -4.87
C GLU A 33 10.54 -6.41 -4.79
N TYR A 34 10.61 -5.16 -5.25
CA TYR A 34 11.83 -4.36 -5.18
C TYR A 34 12.33 -4.17 -3.73
N LEU A 35 11.42 -3.89 -2.80
CA LEU A 35 11.72 -3.72 -1.39
C LEU A 35 12.17 -5.02 -0.72
N GLU A 36 11.48 -6.12 -1.01
CA GLU A 36 11.79 -7.44 -0.45
C GLU A 36 13.18 -7.93 -0.87
N GLN A 37 13.52 -7.81 -2.17
CA GLN A 37 14.84 -8.17 -2.69
C GLN A 37 16.00 -7.39 -2.05
N ARG A 38 15.71 -6.27 -1.40
CA ARG A 38 16.70 -5.34 -0.82
C ARG A 38 16.58 -5.18 0.69
N GLU A 39 15.70 -5.96 1.32
CA GLU A 39 15.44 -5.90 2.76
C GLU A 39 15.11 -4.47 3.23
N ILE A 40 14.34 -3.72 2.42
CA ILE A 40 13.94 -2.34 2.73
C ILE A 40 12.62 -2.38 3.50
N SER A 41 12.62 -1.81 4.71
CA SER A 41 11.40 -1.63 5.49
C SER A 41 10.54 -0.50 4.92
N TRP A 42 9.25 -0.53 5.20
CA TRP A 42 8.32 0.44 4.63
C TRP A 42 7.17 0.77 5.58
N VAL A 43 6.55 1.92 5.34
CA VAL A 43 5.31 2.36 5.99
C VAL A 43 4.36 2.81 4.88
N ALA A 44 3.20 2.17 4.79
CA ALA A 44 2.18 2.54 3.80
C ALA A 44 1.48 3.83 4.21
N CYS A 45 1.28 4.73 3.27
CA CYS A 45 0.47 5.92 3.46
C CYS A 45 -0.93 5.66 2.91
N TRP A 46 -1.97 5.88 3.71
CA TRP A 46 -2.04 6.35 5.10
C TRP A 46 -3.17 5.59 5.79
N TYR A 47 -3.13 5.44 7.10
CA TYR A 47 -4.24 4.85 7.85
C TYR A 47 -5.37 5.89 7.98
N ASP A 48 -6.06 6.14 6.88
CA ASP A 48 -7.08 7.18 6.73
C ASP A 48 -8.07 6.81 5.60
N ASP A 49 -9.31 7.32 5.69
CA ASP A 49 -10.40 7.09 4.73
C ASP A 49 -10.68 8.30 3.82
N GLU A 50 -10.01 9.44 4.04
CA GLU A 50 -10.14 10.65 3.23
C GLU A 50 -8.86 10.96 2.43
N TRP A 51 -7.70 10.94 3.10
CA TRP A 51 -6.39 11.30 2.54
C TRP A 51 -5.92 10.30 1.47
N LYS A 52 -5.42 10.83 0.34
CA LYS A 52 -5.15 10.04 -0.87
C LYS A 52 -3.68 9.58 -0.93
N PRO A 53 -3.39 8.31 -1.28
CA PRO A 53 -4.34 7.25 -1.62
C PRO A 53 -4.98 6.64 -0.35
N THR A 54 -6.29 6.45 -0.35
CA THR A 54 -7.03 5.96 0.82
C THR A 54 -6.86 4.46 1.00
N LEU A 55 -6.50 4.01 2.21
CA LEU A 55 -6.49 2.59 2.55
C LEU A 55 -7.88 2.07 2.92
N PHE A 56 -8.81 2.95 3.29
CA PHE A 56 -10.17 2.59 3.68
C PHE A 56 -11.21 3.33 2.84
N GLU A 57 -12.36 2.68 2.67
CA GLU A 57 -13.60 3.31 2.24
C GLU A 57 -14.10 4.25 3.35
N THR A 58 -14.92 5.22 2.98
CA THR A 58 -15.48 6.23 3.90
C THR A 58 -16.05 5.59 5.16
N GLY A 59 -15.73 6.15 6.33
CA GLY A 59 -16.15 5.66 7.64
C GLY A 59 -15.40 4.42 8.11
N PHE A 60 -14.27 4.06 7.48
CA PHE A 60 -13.53 2.83 7.75
C PHE A 60 -14.35 1.54 7.56
N GLU A 61 -15.40 1.57 6.73
CA GLU A 61 -16.32 0.44 6.54
C GLU A 61 -15.60 -0.80 5.98
N ASN A 62 -14.77 -0.62 4.96
CA ASN A 62 -13.93 -1.67 4.38
C ASN A 62 -12.57 -1.12 3.96
N PRO A 63 -11.52 -1.96 3.88
CA PRO A 63 -10.29 -1.57 3.19
C PRO A 63 -10.53 -1.48 1.68
N THR A 64 -9.93 -0.47 1.05
CA THR A 64 -9.87 -0.34 -0.42
C THR A 64 -8.99 -1.44 -1.03
N ASN A 65 -8.90 -1.53 -2.36
CA ASN A 65 -7.96 -2.46 -3.01
C ASN A 65 -6.49 -2.29 -2.53
N PRO A 66 -5.90 -1.09 -2.51
CA PRO A 66 -4.57 -0.89 -1.92
C PRO A 66 -4.55 -1.21 -0.42
N GLY A 67 -5.62 -0.89 0.33
CA GLY A 67 -5.76 -1.27 1.74
C GLY A 67 -5.69 -2.78 1.99
N LYS A 68 -6.45 -3.56 1.22
CA LYS A 68 -6.45 -5.03 1.28
C LYS A 68 -5.06 -5.59 1.02
N PHE A 69 -4.37 -5.07 -0.01
CA PHE A 69 -3.02 -5.49 -0.35
C PHE A 69 -2.03 -5.21 0.79
N VAL A 70 -2.03 -4.00 1.34
CA VAL A 70 -1.14 -3.61 2.45
C VAL A 70 -1.37 -4.48 3.69
N LEU A 71 -2.63 -4.67 4.09
CA LEU A 71 -2.98 -5.49 5.25
C LEU A 71 -2.58 -6.96 5.05
N GLN A 72 -2.75 -7.49 3.83
CA GLN A 72 -2.29 -8.83 3.49
C GLN A 72 -0.77 -8.96 3.60
N ALA A 73 -0.02 -7.99 3.08
CA ALA A 73 1.44 -7.96 3.18
C ALA A 73 1.91 -7.96 4.66
N LEU A 74 1.33 -7.09 5.50
CA LEU A 74 1.62 -7.06 6.94
C LEU A 74 1.32 -8.38 7.64
N SER A 75 0.19 -9.02 7.30
CA SER A 75 -0.17 -10.32 7.86
C SER A 75 0.80 -11.43 7.47
N THR A 76 1.37 -11.38 6.27
CA THR A 76 2.36 -12.37 5.82
C THR A 76 3.65 -12.24 6.63
N TYR A 77 4.05 -11.01 6.95
CA TYR A 77 5.23 -10.77 7.80
C TYR A 77 5.00 -11.15 9.27
N SER A 78 3.79 -10.97 9.81
CA SER A 78 3.50 -11.36 11.20
C SER A 78 3.56 -12.87 11.44
N HIS A 79 3.36 -13.68 10.39
CA HIS A 79 3.41 -15.15 10.47
C HIS A 79 4.76 -15.74 10.03
N SER A 80 5.65 -14.94 9.44
CA SER A 80 7.00 -15.39 9.02
C SER A 80 8.10 -15.11 10.06
N GLY A 81 7.69 -14.84 11.31
CA GLY A 81 8.58 -14.80 12.48
C GLY A 81 9.24 -16.15 12.81
N ASP A 82 8.83 -17.23 12.16
CA ASP A 82 9.46 -18.56 12.18
C ASP A 82 10.17 -18.86 10.84
N ARG A 83 11.04 -17.96 10.36
CA ARG A 83 12.04 -18.34 9.34
C ARG A 83 13.32 -18.81 10.04
N PRO A 84 13.89 -19.97 9.67
CA PRO A 84 15.09 -20.53 10.30
C PRO A 84 16.32 -19.62 10.18
#